data_AF-A0A2M8R4J3-F1
#
_entry.id   AF-A0A2M8R4J3-F1
#
_cell.length_a   1.000
_cell.length_b   1.000
_cell.length_c   1.000
_cell.angle_alpha   90.00
_cell.angle_beta   90.00
_cell.angle_gamma   90.00
#
_symmetry.space_group_name_H-M   'P 1'
#
loop_
_entity.id
_entity.type
_entity.pdbx_description
1 polymer ?
#
loop_
_entity_poly.entity_id
_entity_poly.type
_entity_poly.pdbx_seq_one_letter_code
_entity_poly.pdbx_strand_id
1 'polypeptide(L)'
;MPSESSRDFLRFQDLDADTILSIVARAQVLATAWTDRAMPQSLAGKRVAVIVDDGGRADQLLQYQISAPLLDRCRRDVIFLPCPPVTRGKEVSATAMTHPACQSTAAKAFLLHAQNALLEWVAA
;
A
#
# COMPACT_ATOMS: atom_id res chain seq x y z
N MET A 1 22.02 -23.24 8.72
CA MET A 1 20.56 -23.01 8.88
C MET A 1 20.18 -21.92 7.89
N PRO A 2 19.27 -22.15 6.93
CA PRO A 2 18.88 -21.11 5.99
C PRO A 2 18.16 -20.01 6.79
N SER A 3 18.65 -18.78 6.70
CA SER A 3 18.02 -17.61 7.32
C SER A 3 16.61 -17.42 6.78
N GLU A 4 15.69 -16.99 7.63
CA GLU A 4 14.33 -16.59 7.26
C GLU A 4 14.34 -15.84 5.92
N SER A 5 13.57 -16.35 4.95
CA SER A 5 13.42 -15.75 3.63
C SER A 5 13.04 -14.28 3.78
N SER A 6 13.95 -13.38 3.37
CA SER A 6 13.67 -11.95 3.30
C SER A 6 12.45 -11.77 2.40
N ARG A 7 11.35 -11.24 2.94
CA ARG A 7 10.08 -11.02 2.21
C ARG A 7 10.16 -9.83 1.26
N ASP A 8 11.35 -9.50 0.80
CA ASP A 8 11.64 -8.37 -0.07
C ASP A 8 11.72 -8.89 -1.50
N PHE A 9 10.88 -8.37 -2.38
CA PHE A 9 10.94 -8.66 -3.81
C PHE A 9 11.16 -7.34 -4.56
N LEU A 10 12.06 -7.34 -5.55
CA LEU A 10 12.24 -6.21 -6.45
C LEU A 10 11.39 -6.39 -7.71
N ARG A 11 11.06 -7.63 -8.06
CA ARG A 11 10.26 -8.02 -9.21
C ARG A 11 9.27 -9.12 -8.84
N PHE A 12 8.15 -9.18 -9.55
CA PHE A 12 7.12 -10.19 -9.28
C PHE A 12 7.62 -11.63 -9.46
N GLN A 13 8.53 -11.84 -10.41
CA GLN A 13 9.19 -13.13 -10.65
C GLN A 13 10.21 -13.53 -9.58
N ASP A 14 10.55 -12.64 -8.63
CA ASP A 14 11.41 -12.99 -7.50
C ASP A 14 10.67 -13.87 -6.47
N LEU A 15 9.34 -13.95 -6.58
CA LEU A 15 8.49 -14.81 -5.77
C LEU A 15 8.24 -16.13 -6.49
N ASP A 16 8.40 -17.24 -5.76
CA ASP A 16 8.00 -18.55 -6.28
C ASP A 16 6.47 -18.65 -6.44
N ALA A 17 6.05 -19.63 -7.24
CA ALA A 17 4.64 -19.83 -7.57
C ALA A 17 3.79 -20.09 -6.32
N ASP A 18 4.29 -20.85 -5.35
CA ASP A 18 3.57 -21.16 -4.11
C ASP A 18 3.35 -19.90 -3.26
N THR A 19 4.35 -19.03 -3.18
CA THR A 19 4.27 -17.73 -2.51
C THR A 19 3.24 -16.84 -3.20
N ILE A 20 3.27 -16.74 -4.52
CA ILE A 20 2.28 -15.98 -5.29
C ILE A 20 0.87 -16.52 -5.04
N LEU A 21 0.68 -17.84 -5.11
CA LEU A 21 -0.60 -18.48 -4.85
C LEU A 21 -1.08 -18.24 -3.42
N SER A 22 -0.17 -18.22 -2.42
CA SER A 22 -0.52 -17.89 -1.04
C SER A 22 -0.99 -16.45 -0.86
N ILE A 23 -0.41 -15.50 -1.61
CA ILE A 23 -0.83 -14.09 -1.63
C ILE A 23 -2.23 -13.98 -2.23
N VAL A 24 -2.50 -14.66 -3.35
CA VAL A 24 -3.83 -14.70 -3.99
C VAL A 24 -4.88 -15.31 -3.06
N ALA A 25 -4.57 -16.45 -2.42
CA ALA A 25 -5.45 -17.07 -1.45
C ALA A 25 -5.76 -16.12 -0.28
N ARG A 26 -4.76 -15.40 0.22
CA ARG A 26 -4.98 -14.41 1.28
C ARG A 26 -5.85 -13.25 0.80
N ALA A 27 -5.67 -12.79 -0.43
CA ALA A 27 -6.49 -11.74 -1.03
C ALA A 27 -7.97 -12.16 -1.12
N GLN A 28 -8.25 -13.42 -1.47
CA GLN A 28 -9.62 -13.97 -1.48
C GLN A 28 -10.25 -13.93 -0.09
N VAL A 29 -9.52 -14.34 0.97
CA VAL A 29 -10.03 -14.25 2.34
C VAL A 29 -10.35 -12.81 2.74
N LEU A 30 -9.50 -11.85 2.36
CA LEU A 30 -9.76 -10.44 2.62
C LEU A 30 -10.97 -9.92 1.84
N ALA A 31 -11.17 -10.36 0.59
CA ALA A 31 -12.34 -10.03 -0.20
C ALA A 31 -13.64 -10.57 0.43
N THR A 32 -13.63 -11.78 0.98
CA THR A 32 -14.78 -12.31 1.73
C THR A 32 -15.03 -11.51 3.01
N ALA A 33 -13.99 -11.24 3.81
CA ALA A 33 -14.11 -10.44 5.03
C ALA A 33 -14.63 -9.02 4.76
N TRP A 34 -14.34 -8.47 3.58
CA TRP A 34 -14.91 -7.21 3.11
C TRP A 34 -16.42 -7.30 2.89
N THR A 35 -16.87 -8.28 2.10
CA THR A 35 -18.31 -8.53 1.86
C THR A 35 -19.07 -8.74 3.17
N ASP A 36 -18.46 -9.46 4.11
CA ASP A 36 -19.05 -9.78 5.40
C ASP A 36 -18.95 -8.63 6.43
N ARG A 37 -18.35 -7.50 6.04
CA ARG A 37 -18.09 -6.32 6.90
C ARG A 37 -17.30 -6.65 8.17
N ALA A 38 -16.42 -7.63 8.09
CA ALA A 38 -15.59 -8.15 9.19
C ALA A 38 -14.08 -7.94 8.93
N MET A 39 -13.72 -6.87 8.22
CA MET A 39 -12.34 -6.65 7.79
C MET A 39 -11.36 -6.53 8.97
N PRO A 40 -10.32 -7.38 9.01
CA PRO A 40 -9.29 -7.27 10.03
C PRO A 40 -8.41 -6.03 9.78
N GLN A 41 -7.82 -5.49 10.86
CA GLN A 41 -6.81 -4.43 10.82
C GLN A 41 -5.47 -4.98 10.28
N SER A 42 -5.44 -5.41 9.02
CA SER A 42 -4.35 -6.17 8.38
C SER A 42 -3.02 -5.42 8.33
N LEU A 43 -3.06 -4.10 8.49
CA LEU A 43 -1.91 -3.20 8.44
C LEU A 43 -1.40 -2.80 9.83
N ALA A 44 -2.06 -3.21 10.92
CA ALA A 44 -1.62 -2.89 12.27
C ALA A 44 -0.18 -3.37 12.52
N GLY A 45 0.69 -2.46 12.95
CA GLY A 45 2.11 -2.73 13.22
C GLY A 45 3.00 -2.90 11.98
N LYS A 46 2.49 -2.67 10.75
CA LYS A 46 3.28 -2.74 9.50
C LYS A 46 3.88 -1.37 9.13
N ARG A 47 4.94 -1.38 8.32
CA ARG A 47 5.72 -0.18 7.90
C ARG A 47 5.23 0.47 6.61
N VAL A 48 4.55 -0.30 5.77
CA VAL A 48 4.13 0.11 4.43
C VAL A 48 2.65 -0.22 4.26
N ALA A 49 1.90 0.74 3.73
CA ALA A 49 0.52 0.58 3.31
C ALA A 49 0.34 1.28 1.96
N VAL A 50 -0.23 0.57 1.00
CA VAL A 50 -0.63 1.12 -0.30
C VAL A 50 -2.14 1.22 -0.30
N ILE A 51 -2.65 2.39 -0.68
CA ILE A 51 -4.09 2.65 -0.77
C ILE A 51 -4.39 3.11 -2.19
N VAL A 52 -5.44 2.51 -2.74
CA VAL A 52 -5.96 2.77 -4.07
C VAL A 52 -7.40 3.25 -3.88
N ASP A 53 -7.76 4.38 -4.50
CA ASP A 53 -9.15 4.82 -4.62
C ASP A 53 -9.82 3.97 -5.71
N ASP A 54 -10.80 3.15 -5.33
CA ASP A 54 -11.56 2.28 -6.24
C ASP A 54 -12.86 2.92 -6.75
N GLY A 55 -13.14 4.18 -6.37
CA GLY A 55 -14.38 4.87 -6.72
C GLY A 55 -15.63 4.37 -5.98
N GLY A 56 -15.48 3.55 -4.93
CA GLY A 56 -16.56 2.96 -4.14
C GLY A 56 -17.31 3.91 -3.19
N ARG A 57 -18.25 3.36 -2.41
CA ARG A 57 -19.09 4.07 -1.43
C ARG A 57 -18.25 4.58 -0.24
N ALA A 58 -17.72 5.78 -0.39
CA ALA A 58 -16.80 6.43 0.54
C ALA A 58 -17.30 6.53 2.01
N ASP A 59 -18.61 6.53 2.23
CA ASP A 59 -19.23 6.60 3.55
C ASP A 59 -18.92 5.38 4.42
N GLN A 60 -18.79 4.20 3.83
CA GLN A 60 -18.53 2.95 4.57
C GLN A 60 -17.04 2.77 4.90
N LEU A 61 -16.16 3.51 4.22
CA LEU A 61 -14.71 3.34 4.30
C LEU A 61 -14.03 4.38 5.17
N LEU A 62 -14.78 5.37 5.64
CA LEU A 62 -14.30 6.42 6.54
C LEU A 62 -13.62 5.87 7.80
N GLN A 63 -14.07 4.74 8.33
CA GLN A 63 -13.43 4.09 9.48
C GLN A 63 -12.03 3.52 9.19
N TYR A 64 -11.68 3.36 7.90
CA TYR A 64 -10.37 2.93 7.41
C TYR A 64 -9.55 4.09 6.82
N GLN A 65 -10.05 5.33 6.91
CA GLN A 65 -9.34 6.51 6.40
C GLN A 65 -7.95 6.61 7.02
N ILE A 66 -6.94 6.85 6.18
CA ILE A 66 -5.62 7.20 6.69
C ILE A 66 -5.63 8.64 7.14
N SER A 67 -5.42 8.80 8.44
CA SER A 67 -5.37 10.09 9.11
C SER A 67 -4.02 10.30 9.77
N ALA A 68 -3.66 11.55 10.07
CA ALA A 68 -2.43 11.84 10.82
C ALA A 68 -2.36 11.06 12.16
N PRO A 69 -3.42 10.99 13.00
CA PRO A 69 -3.39 10.18 14.22
C PRO A 69 -3.16 8.68 14.00
N LEU A 70 -3.57 8.14 12.84
CA LEU A 70 -3.24 6.76 12.50
C LEU A 70 -1.75 6.62 12.15
N LEU A 71 -1.21 7.56 11.38
CA LEU A 71 0.22 7.59 11.01
C LEU A 71 1.12 7.78 12.24
N ASP A 72 0.70 8.58 13.23
CA ASP A 72 1.41 8.76 14.50
C ASP A 72 1.53 7.47 15.33
N ARG A 73 0.58 6.54 15.14
CA ARG A 73 0.57 5.23 15.81
C ARG A 73 1.35 4.17 15.05
N CYS A 74 1.78 4.45 13.82
CA CYS A 74 2.65 3.57 13.06
C CYS A 74 4.08 3.61 13.63
N ARG A 75 4.96 2.78 13.08
CA ARG A 75 6.38 2.86 13.43
C ARG A 75 6.95 4.23 13.06
N ARG A 76 7.96 4.66 13.81
CA ARG A 76 8.68 5.93 13.58
C ARG A 76 9.24 6.09 12.16
N ASP A 77 9.45 4.98 11.46
CA ASP A 77 9.99 4.91 10.11
C ASP A 77 8.93 4.55 9.05
N VAL A 78 7.65 4.81 9.34
CA VAL A 78 6.56 4.61 8.38
C VAL A 78 6.73 5.53 7.18
N ILE A 79 6.48 4.99 5.99
CA ILE A 79 6.39 5.76 4.75
C ILE A 79 4.95 5.66 4.25
N PHE A 80 4.32 6.82 4.07
CA PHE A 80 2.99 6.95 3.52
C PHE A 80 3.06 7.42 2.06
N LEU A 81 2.66 6.54 1.13
CA LEU A 81 2.70 6.76 -0.32
C LEU A 81 1.32 6.56 -0.94
N PRO A 82 0.43 7.57 -0.85
CA PRO A 82 -0.87 7.46 -1.51
C PRO A 82 -0.73 7.66 -3.03
N CYS A 83 -1.34 6.77 -3.81
CA CYS A 83 -1.39 6.85 -5.26
C CYS A 83 -2.46 7.88 -5.69
N PRO A 84 -2.16 8.83 -6.60
CA PRO A 84 -3.13 9.83 -7.02
C PRO A 84 -4.04 9.28 -8.15
N PRO A 85 -5.24 9.83 -8.33
CA PRO A 85 -5.82 10.90 -7.51
C PRO A 85 -6.20 10.39 -6.10
N VAL A 86 -6.12 11.30 -5.13
CA VAL A 86 -6.65 11.08 -3.78
C VAL A 86 -7.75 12.10 -3.51
N THR A 87 -8.80 11.68 -2.84
CA THR A 87 -9.87 12.52 -2.33
C THR A 87 -9.69 12.79 -0.84
N ARG A 88 -9.25 14.01 -0.52
CA ARG A 88 -9.15 14.46 0.88
C ARG A 88 -10.52 14.40 1.56
N GLY A 89 -10.55 13.85 2.78
CA GLY A 89 -11.77 13.65 3.56
C GLY A 89 -12.48 12.32 3.28
N LYS A 90 -12.01 11.51 2.32
CA LYS A 90 -12.50 10.15 2.06
C LYS A 90 -11.49 9.11 2.49
N GLU A 91 -10.64 8.62 1.59
CA GLU A 91 -9.65 7.59 1.88
C GLU A 91 -8.42 8.14 2.62
N VAL A 92 -8.16 9.44 2.49
CA VAL A 92 -7.10 10.16 3.24
C VAL A 92 -7.65 11.42 3.90
N SER A 93 -7.25 11.70 5.15
CA SER A 93 -7.54 13.00 5.76
C SER A 93 -6.71 14.10 5.08
N ALA A 94 -7.18 15.34 5.10
CA ALA A 94 -6.40 16.46 4.59
C ALA A 94 -5.03 16.61 5.29
N THR A 95 -4.99 16.26 6.59
CA THR A 95 -3.79 16.31 7.43
C THR A 95 -2.83 15.16 7.19
N ALA A 96 -3.31 13.98 6.76
CA ALA A 96 -2.44 12.85 6.40
C ALA A 96 -1.54 13.18 5.21
N MET A 97 -2.06 13.94 4.24
CA MET A 97 -1.31 14.35 3.05
C MET A 97 -0.19 15.36 3.35
N THR A 98 -0.22 16.04 4.49
CA THR A 98 0.83 16.98 4.95
C THR A 98 1.68 16.40 6.09
N HIS A 99 1.43 15.16 6.50
CA HIS A 99 2.17 14.50 7.56
C HIS A 99 3.63 14.24 7.12
N PRO A 100 4.64 14.31 8.02
CA PRO A 100 6.05 14.07 7.66
C PRO A 100 6.33 12.71 7.01
N ALA A 101 5.53 11.69 7.33
CA ALA A 101 5.61 10.38 6.68
C ALA A 101 5.10 10.37 5.22
N CYS A 102 4.39 11.42 4.77
CA CYS A 102 3.88 11.52 3.41
C CYS A 102 5.02 11.81 2.44
N GLN A 103 5.47 10.78 1.72
CA GLN A 103 6.56 10.88 0.75
C GLN A 103 6.04 10.86 -0.70
N SER A 104 4.73 11.13 -0.87
CA SER A 104 4.02 11.02 -2.15
C SER A 104 4.67 11.82 -3.27
N THR A 105 5.08 13.07 -3.00
CA THR A 105 5.70 13.95 -4.00
C THR A 105 7.06 13.42 -4.46
N ALA A 106 7.93 13.06 -3.52
CA ALA A 106 9.26 12.55 -3.82
C ALA A 106 9.20 11.21 -4.60
N ALA A 107 8.35 10.28 -4.15
CA ALA A 107 8.16 9.00 -4.82
C ALA A 107 7.61 9.18 -6.25
N LYS A 108 6.68 10.11 -6.47
CA LYS A 108 6.10 10.38 -7.79
C LYS A 108 7.06 11.09 -8.73
N ALA A 109 7.89 12.00 -8.22
CA ALA A 109 8.96 12.60 -9.01
C ALA A 109 9.92 11.54 -9.55
N PHE A 110 10.17 10.48 -8.77
CA PHE A 110 11.01 9.37 -9.20
C PHE A 110 10.34 8.42 -10.21
N LEU A 111 9.00 8.43 -10.30
CA LEU A 111 8.25 7.46 -11.10
C LEU A 111 8.62 7.50 -12.59
N LEU A 112 8.80 8.69 -13.16
CA LEU A 112 9.22 8.85 -14.55
C LEU A 112 10.59 8.20 -14.80
N HIS A 113 11.54 8.38 -13.90
CA HIS A 113 12.88 7.81 -14.02
C HIS A 113 12.84 6.28 -13.94
N ALA A 114 12.05 5.72 -13.02
CA ALA A 114 11.84 4.28 -12.91
C ALA A 114 11.17 3.69 -14.18
N GLN A 115 10.18 4.39 -14.73
CA GLN A 115 9.50 3.98 -15.97
C GLN A 115 10.44 4.02 -17.18
N ASN A 116 11.24 5.07 -17.32
CA ASN A 116 12.23 5.19 -18.40
C ASN A 116 13.28 4.08 -18.33
N ALA A 117 13.81 3.80 -17.13
CA ALA A 117 14.78 2.71 -16.94
C ALA A 117 14.19 1.33 -17.28
N LEU A 118 12.92 1.09 -16.95
CA LEU A 118 12.24 -0.15 -17.34
C LEU A 118 12.08 -0.24 -18.87
N LEU A 119 11.68 0.84 -19.53
CA LEU A 119 11.52 0.86 -20.99
C LEU A 119 12.85 0.65 -21.73
N GLU A 120 13.93 1.26 -21.25
CA GLU A 120 15.28 1.02 -21.76
C GLU A 120 15.67 -0.46 -21.64
N TRP A 121 15.39 -1.09 -20.49
CA TRP A 121 15.70 -2.50 -20.26
C TRP A 121 14.89 -3.46 -21.14
N VAL A 122 13.62 -3.14 -21.43
CA VAL A 122 12.75 -3.97 -22.28
C VAL A 122 13.07 -3.82 -23.78
N ALA A 123 13.57 -2.66 -24.20
CA ALA A 123 13.90 -2.37 -25.59
C ALA A 123 15.33 -2.79 -26.00
N ALA A 124 16.14 -3.27 -25.04
CA ALA A 124 17.49 -3.78 -25.23
C ALA A 124 17.49 -5.29 -25.52
#